data_AF-A0A0X3TWA2-F1
#
_entry.id   AF-A0A0X3TWA2-F1
#
_cell.length_a   1.000
_cell.length_b   1.000
_cell.length_c   1.000
_cell.angle_alpha   90.00
_cell.angle_beta   90.00
_cell.angle_gamma   90.00
#
_symmetry.space_group_name_H-M   'P 1'
#
loop_
_entity.id
_entity.type
_entity.pdbx_description
1 polymer ?
#
loop_
_entity_poly.entity_id
_entity_poly.type
_entity_poly.pdbx_seq_one_letter_code
_entity_poly.pdbx_strand_id
1 'polypeptide(L)' 'MELMVKLGSFIAWALIALGGLRTAMGFYVAFAFTAEQNTAAAKRYLARASSGEAINDGMIMLVVGVALGLLTKIAKNKAE' A
#
# COMPACT_ATOMS: atom_id res chain seq x y z
N MET A 1 16.35 0.83 21.91
CA MET A 1 15.31 1.73 21.38
C MET A 1 15.48 1.99 19.89
N GLU A 2 16.71 2.29 19.45
CA GLU A 2 17.12 2.43 18.04
C GLU A 2 16.54 1.36 17.07
N LEU A 3 16.59 0.08 17.43
CA LEU A 3 16.17 -1.00 16.52
C LEU A 3 14.67 -0.93 16.18
N MET A 4 13.80 -0.71 17.17
CA MET A 4 12.35 -0.66 16.92
C MET A 4 11.94 0.54 16.07
N VAL A 5 12.57 1.70 16.28
CA VAL A 5 12.35 2.89 15.47
C VAL A 5 12.84 2.66 14.03
N LYS A 6 14.01 2.03 13.85
CA LYS A 6 14.52 1.67 12.51
C LYS A 6 13.60 0.67 11.79
N LEU A 7 13.12 -0.34 12.51
CA LEU A 7 12.22 -1.38 11.98
C LEU A 7 10.85 -0.79 11.62
N GLY A 8 10.28 0.07 12.47
CA GLY A 8 9.05 0.79 12.19
C GLY A 8 9.15 1.70 10.95
N SER A 9 10.29 2.39 10.79
CA SER A 9 10.57 3.22 9.61
C SER A 9 10.65 2.38 8.35
N PHE A 10 11.36 1.24 8.41
CA PHE A 10 11.48 0.33 7.29
C PHE A 10 10.12 -0.26 6.88
N ILE A 11 9.32 -0.72 7.84
CA ILE A 11 7.97 -1.25 7.58
C ILE A 11 7.07 -0.16 6.99
N ALA A 12 7.12 1.06 7.51
CA ALA A 12 6.35 2.18 6.97
C ALA A 12 6.67 2.42 5.48
N TRP A 13 7.95 2.45 5.12
CA TRP A 13 8.37 2.56 3.72
C TRP A 13 7.94 1.37 2.87
N ALA A 14 8.04 0.14 3.39
CA ALA A 14 7.59 -1.05 2.68
C ALA A 14 6.08 -1.01 2.41
N LEU A 15 5.27 -0.60 3.39
CA LEU A 15 3.82 -0.43 3.25
C LEU A 15 3.48 0.64 2.23
N ILE A 16 4.19 1.78 2.24
CA ILE A 16 4.00 2.85 1.27
C ILE A 16 4.33 2.36 -0.15
N ALA A 17 5.47 1.69 -0.32
CA ALA A 17 5.91 1.20 -1.62
C ALA A 17 4.96 0.12 -2.18
N LEU A 18 4.60 -0.87 -1.36
CA LEU A 18 3.72 -1.97 -1.77
C LEU A 18 2.28 -1.52 -1.96
N GLY A 19 1.77 -0.66 -1.07
CA GLY A 19 0.44 -0.05 -1.19
C GLY A 19 0.34 0.82 -2.44
N GLY A 20 1.37 1.62 -2.71
CA GLY A 20 1.48 2.44 -3.92
C GLY A 20 1.50 1.60 -5.19
N LEU A 21 2.34 0.55 -5.24
CA LEU A 21 2.41 -0.38 -6.38
C LEU A 21 1.05 -1.05 -6.63
N ARG A 22 0.41 -1.57 -5.56
CA ARG A 22 -0.89 -2.25 -5.66
C ARG A 22 -1.99 -1.31 -6.15
N THR A 23 -2.00 -0.09 -5.64
CA THR A 23 -2.93 0.97 -6.05
C THR A 23 -2.74 1.33 -7.52
N ALA A 24 -1.49 1.56 -7.94
CA ALA A 24 -1.15 1.89 -9.32
C ALA A 24 -1.54 0.77 -10.29
N MET A 25 -1.26 -0.49 -9.93
CA MET A 25 -1.66 -1.66 -10.73
C MET A 25 -3.18 -1.81 -10.77
N GLY A 26 -3.89 -1.51 -9.68
CA GLY A 26 -5.34 -1.47 -9.65
C GLY A 26 -5.91 -0.42 -10.62
N PHE A 27 -5.37 0.79 -10.61
CA PHE A 27 -5.73 1.82 -11.60
C PHE A 27 -5.40 1.42 -13.02
N TYR A 28 -4.23 0.82 -13.25
CA TYR A 28 -3.86 0.30 -14.56
C TYR A 28 -4.91 -0.68 -15.09
N VAL A 29 -5.33 -1.66 -14.28
CA VAL A 29 -6.37 -2.62 -14.68
C VAL A 29 -7.73 -1.94 -14.88
N ALA A 30 -8.06 -0.92 -14.07
CA ALA A 30 -9.30 -0.17 -14.22
C ALA A 30 -9.36 0.63 -15.54
N PHE A 31 -8.22 1.15 -16.02
CA PHE A 31 -8.15 1.94 -17.25
C PHE A 31 -7.88 1.12 -18.50
N ALA A 32 -7.12 0.02 -18.39
CA ALA A 32 -6.71 -0.77 -19.55
C ALA A 32 -7.74 -1.81 -20.02
N PHE A 33 -8.73 -2.15 -19.18
CA PHE A 33 -9.71 -3.22 -19.47
C PHE A 33 -11.14 -2.72 -19.33
N THR A 34 -12.06 -3.30 -20.12
CA THR A 34 -13.49 -3.02 -19.99
C THR A 34 -14.07 -3.58 -18.68
N ALA A 35 -15.28 -3.15 -18.31
CA ALA A 35 -15.95 -3.63 -17.09
C ALA A 35 -16.08 -5.17 -17.05
N GLU A 36 -16.38 -5.80 -18.19
CA GLU A 36 -16.48 -7.27 -18.29
C GLU A 36 -15.12 -7.97 -18.16
N GLN A 37 -14.05 -7.34 -18.65
CA GLN A 37 -12.69 -7.90 -18.61
C GLN A 37 -11.99 -7.63 -17.27
N ASN A 38 -12.44 -6.63 -16.51
CA ASN A 38 -11.83 -6.20 -15.26
C ASN A 38 -11.72 -7.32 -14.24
N THR A 39 -12.79 -8.11 -14.04
CA THR A 39 -12.81 -9.20 -13.07
C THR A 39 -11.78 -10.29 -13.42
N ALA A 40 -11.64 -10.63 -14.69
CA ALA A 40 -10.67 -11.62 -15.15
C ALA A 40 -9.23 -11.10 -15.02
N ALA A 41 -8.99 -9.85 -15.43
CA ALA A 41 -7.68 -9.21 -15.31
C ALA A 41 -7.27 -9.00 -13.84
N ALA A 42 -8.18 -8.57 -12.98
CA ALA A 42 -7.93 -8.37 -11.55
C ALA A 42 -7.58 -9.70 -10.85
N LYS A 43 -8.28 -10.80 -11.16
CA LYS A 43 -7.93 -12.12 -10.63
C LYS A 43 -6.53 -12.54 -11.06
N ARG A 44 -6.16 -12.31 -12.32
CA ARG A 44 -4.86 -12.72 -12.88
C ARG A 44 -3.69 -11.88 -12.38
N TYR A 45 -3.84 -10.56 -12.34
CA TYR A 45 -2.72 -9.63 -12.08
C TYR A 45 -2.69 -9.09 -10.66
N LEU A 46 -3.84 -9.04 -9.97
CA LEU A 46 -3.96 -8.41 -8.65
C LEU A 46 -4.30 -9.41 -7.54
N ALA A 47 -4.63 -10.67 -7.90
CA ALA A 47 -5.13 -11.70 -7.00
C ALA A 47 -6.34 -11.21 -6.17
N ARG A 48 -7.24 -10.45 -6.81
CA ARG A 48 -8.45 -9.86 -6.21
C ARG A 48 -9.68 -10.07 -7.08
N ALA A 49 -10.86 -9.88 -6.49
CA ALA A 49 -12.11 -10.03 -7.21
C ALA A 49 -12.34 -8.91 -8.23
N SER A 50 -11.83 -7.69 -7.95
CA SER A 50 -11.91 -6.55 -8.86
C SER A 50 -10.70 -5.63 -8.73
N SER A 51 -10.49 -4.74 -9.70
CA SER A 51 -9.48 -3.69 -9.58
C SER A 51 -9.80 -2.71 -8.44
N GLY A 52 -11.08 -2.45 -8.18
CA GLY A 52 -11.54 -1.58 -7.08
C GLY A 52 -11.14 -2.11 -5.70
N GLU A 53 -11.24 -3.42 -5.50
CA GLU A 53 -10.78 -4.07 -4.27
C GLU A 53 -9.26 -3.93 -4.09
N ALA A 54 -8.49 -4.13 -5.16
CA ALA A 54 -7.03 -3.95 -5.13
C ALA A 54 -6.62 -2.50 -4.83
N ILE A 55 -7.34 -1.51 -5.39
CA ILE A 55 -7.14 -0.09 -5.09
C ILE A 55 -7.43 0.17 -3.62
N ASN A 56 -8.57 -0.31 -3.10
CA ASN A 56 -8.96 -0.10 -1.71
C ASN A 56 -7.90 -0.66 -0.74
N ASP A 57 -7.45 -1.89 -0.95
CA ASP A 57 -6.39 -2.51 -0.14
C ASP A 57 -5.09 -1.71 -0.20
N GLY A 58 -4.67 -1.30 -1.41
CA GLY A 58 -3.47 -0.50 -1.60
C GLY A 58 -3.55 0.84 -0.87
N MET A 59 -4.70 1.51 -0.92
CA MET A 59 -4.95 2.76 -0.22
C MET A 59 -4.92 2.59 1.31
N ILE A 60 -5.48 1.50 1.84
CA ILE A 60 -5.37 1.18 3.27
C ILE A 60 -3.90 1.00 3.67
N MET A 61 -3.11 0.26 2.88
CA MET A 61 -1.68 0.08 3.14
C MET A 61 -0.91 1.40 3.12
N LEU A 62 -1.26 2.32 2.20
CA LEU A 62 -0.68 3.66 2.15
C LEU A 62 -0.98 4.46 3.42
N VAL A 63 -2.26 4.51 3.84
CA VAL A 63 -2.67 5.24 5.04
C VAL A 63 -1.98 4.70 6.29
N VAL A 64 -1.95 3.37 6.45
CA VAL A 64 -1.27 2.72 7.58
C VAL A 64 0.24 2.98 7.53
N GLY A 65 0.87 2.89 6.35
CA GLY A 65 2.30 3.17 6.18
C GLY A 65 2.66 4.61 6.54
N VAL A 66 1.86 5.59 6.11
CA VAL A 66 2.03 7.00 6.48
C VAL A 66 1.86 7.20 7.98
N ALA A 67 0.79 6.66 8.57
CA ALA A 67 0.56 6.77 10.01
C ALA A 67 1.73 6.17 10.82
N LEU A 68 2.21 4.98 10.45
CA LEU A 68 3.35 4.34 11.10
C LEU A 68 4.66 5.14 10.92
N GLY A 69 4.89 5.70 9.73
CA GLY A 69 6.05 6.54 9.45
C GLY A 69 6.05 7.81 10.31
N LEU A 70 4.89 8.47 10.47
CA LEU A 70 4.74 9.63 11.34
C LEU A 70 4.98 9.28 12.80
N LEU A 71 4.41 8.17 13.30
CA LEU A 71 4.64 7.69 14.67
C LEU A 71 6.11 7.39 14.93
N THR A 72 6.78 6.75 13.97
CA THR A 72 8.21 6.45 14.05
C THR A 72 9.05 7.72 14.10
N LYS A 73 8.71 8.73 13.30
CA LYS A 73 9.38 10.03 13.32
C LYS A 73 9.21 10.74 14.67
N ILE A 74 8.01 10.71 15.25
CA ILE A 74 7.74 11.26 16.59
C ILE A 74 8.56 10.52 17.66
N ALA A 75 8.60 9.19 17.61
CA ALA A 75 9.35 8.37 18.55
C ALA A 75 10.86 8.64 18.47
N LYS A 76 11.40 8.81 17.26
CA LYS A 76 12.80 9.20 17.06
C LYS A 76 13.12 10.55 17.73
N ASN A 77 12.31 11.56 17.45
CA ASN A 77 12.53 12.92 17.97
C ASN A 77 12.37 13.06 19.49
N LYS A 78 11.67 12.12 20.16
CA LYS A 78 11.53 12.10 21.62
C LYS A 78 12.61 11.28 22.33
N ALA A 79 13.35 10.45 21.58
CA ALA A 79 14.41 9.62 22.11
C ALA A 79 15.80 10.28 22.03
N GLU A 80 15.92 11.36 21.25
CA GLU A 80 17.04 12.31 21.21
C GLU A 80 16.86 13.39 22.30
#